data_AF-A0A848UMM4-F1
#
_entry.id   AF-A0A848UMM4-F1
#
_cell.length_a   1.000
_cell.length_b   1.000
_cell.length_c   1.000
_cell.angle_alpha   90.00
_cell.angle_beta   90.00
_cell.angle_gamma   90.00
#
_symmetry.space_group_name_H-M   'P 1'
#
loop_
_entity.id
_entity.type
_entity.pdbx_description
1 polymer ?
#
loop_
_entity_poly.entity_id
_entity_poly.type
_entity_poly.pdbx_seq_one_letter_code
_entity_poly.pdbx_strand_id
1 'polypeptide(L)'
;MKTFFNDEDYNIETDGQIKNVNGNFMFIPYMEGLNDPLYKKYIKELLKLDWKHHKLYVVGGILEGWKTTDIDICVTGKVVDETRALMTQARAIGPFDMYWVKRYDKIFKGKDNGIKVWKFAKAHDRWTINGKQWDGKWKKDGLFHMSGLFEPKPNRTYTKDALLINV
;
A
#
# COMPACT_ATOMS: atom_id res chain seq x y z
N MET A 1 5.11 9.49 12.76
CA MET A 1 5.62 8.83 11.54
C MET A 1 6.95 9.49 11.20
N LYS A 2 7.93 8.73 10.70
CA LYS A 2 9.18 9.32 10.22
C LYS A 2 8.95 9.99 8.86
N THR A 3 9.29 11.26 8.73
CA THR A 3 9.28 11.98 7.45
C THR A 3 10.67 11.94 6.81
N PHE A 4 10.72 11.99 5.48
CA PHE A 4 11.97 12.01 4.69
C PHE A 4 12.13 13.26 3.83
N PHE A 5 11.27 14.24 4.09
CA PHE A 5 11.13 15.54 3.43
C PHE A 5 10.87 16.59 4.51
N ASN A 6 11.15 17.86 4.21
CA ASN A 6 10.75 18.98 5.04
C ASN A 6 9.57 19.69 4.38
N ASP A 7 8.56 20.06 5.16
CA ASP A 7 7.36 20.69 4.62
C ASP A 7 7.64 22.05 3.96
N GLU A 8 8.68 22.76 4.40
CA GLU A 8 9.11 24.05 3.85
C GLU A 8 9.66 23.96 2.41
N ASP A 9 10.07 22.76 1.98
CA ASP A 9 10.59 22.52 0.62
C ASP A 9 9.46 22.39 -0.43
N TYR A 10 8.18 22.42 -0.01
CA TYR A 10 7.03 22.09 -0.85
C TYR A 10 5.90 23.10 -0.73
N ASN A 11 5.21 23.35 -1.84
CA ASN A 11 3.91 24.01 -1.81
C ASN A 11 2.83 22.98 -1.45
N ILE A 12 2.23 23.13 -0.26
CA ILE A 12 1.20 22.21 0.26
C ILE A 12 -0.03 22.10 -0.65
N GLU A 13 -0.32 23.10 -1.48
CA GLU A 13 -1.47 23.14 -2.39
C GLU A 13 -1.23 22.36 -3.69
N THR A 14 0.01 22.28 -4.17
CA THR A 14 0.33 21.77 -5.51
C THR A 14 1.23 20.54 -5.53
N ASP A 15 2.04 20.36 -4.50
CA ASP A 15 3.19 19.44 -4.54
C ASP A 15 2.94 18.14 -3.78
N GLY A 16 1.73 17.94 -3.27
CA GLY A 16 1.34 16.71 -2.61
C GLY A 16 -0.14 16.65 -2.27
N GLN A 17 -0.47 15.85 -1.26
CA GLN A 17 -1.81 15.75 -0.71
C GLN A 17 -1.75 15.54 0.81
N ILE A 18 -2.74 16.09 1.52
CA ILE A 18 -2.96 15.73 2.92
C ILE A 18 -3.63 14.36 2.97
N LYS A 19 -2.95 13.39 3.57
CA LYS A 19 -3.39 11.99 3.67
C LYS A 19 -3.50 11.58 5.13
N ASN A 20 -4.43 10.66 5.43
CA ASN A 20 -4.41 9.99 6.72
C ASN A 20 -3.36 8.88 6.70
N VAL A 21 -2.27 9.07 7.44
CA VAL A 21 -1.23 8.05 7.61
C VAL A 21 -1.17 7.64 9.08
N ASN A 22 -1.44 6.36 9.32
CA ASN A 22 -1.50 5.78 10.65
C ASN A 22 -2.38 6.55 11.67
N GLY A 23 -3.54 7.04 11.23
CA GLY A 23 -4.51 7.74 12.08
C GLY A 23 -4.35 9.25 12.14
N ASN A 24 -3.26 9.83 11.64
CA ASN A 24 -3.02 11.27 11.62
C ASN A 24 -3.05 11.82 10.20
N PHE A 25 -3.56 13.04 10.03
CA PHE A 25 -3.49 13.75 8.75
C PHE A 25 -2.13 14.43 8.61
N MET A 26 -1.48 14.24 7.47
CA MET A 26 -0.22 14.89 7.17
C MET A 26 -0.06 15.11 5.67
N PHE A 27 0.70 16.14 5.31
CA PHE A 27 1.11 16.37 3.95
C PHE A 27 2.05 15.24 3.50
N ILE A 28 1.83 14.71 2.29
CA ILE A 28 2.72 13.77 1.63
C ILE A 28 3.03 14.33 0.24
N PRO A 29 4.29 14.65 -0.06
CA PRO A 29 4.70 15.06 -1.38
C PRO A 29 4.36 14.01 -2.43
N TYR A 30 4.12 14.47 -3.65
CA TYR A 30 4.03 13.58 -4.78
C TYR A 30 5.36 12.88 -5.02
N MET A 31 5.27 11.59 -5.31
CA MET A 31 6.36 10.74 -5.76
C MET A 31 6.06 10.26 -7.18
N GLU A 32 7.10 10.06 -7.99
CA GLU A 32 6.95 9.61 -9.37
C GLU A 32 7.97 8.53 -9.77
N GLY A 33 7.47 7.31 -9.95
CA GLY A 33 8.29 6.17 -10.37
C GLY A 33 9.20 5.61 -9.27
N LEU A 34 9.78 4.44 -9.56
CA LEU A 34 10.66 3.70 -8.63
C LEU A 34 12.02 4.39 -8.40
N ASN A 35 12.36 5.39 -9.21
CA ASN A 35 13.59 6.15 -9.07
C ASN A 35 13.49 7.34 -8.13
N ASP A 36 12.27 7.69 -7.72
CA ASP A 36 11.98 8.81 -6.82
C ASP A 36 12.79 8.70 -5.50
N PRO A 37 13.45 9.78 -5.07
CA PRO A 37 14.26 9.77 -3.85
C PRO A 37 13.46 9.46 -2.57
N LEU A 38 12.23 9.96 -2.43
CA LEU A 38 11.38 9.69 -1.27
C LEU A 38 10.91 8.24 -1.27
N TYR A 39 10.48 7.73 -2.41
CA TYR A 39 10.16 6.31 -2.58
C TYR A 39 11.31 5.42 -2.09
N LYS A 40 12.54 5.66 -2.58
CA LYS A 40 13.72 4.87 -2.21
C LYS A 40 13.99 4.90 -0.70
N LYS A 41 13.85 6.06 -0.05
CA LYS A 41 14.02 6.19 1.41
C LYS A 41 12.95 5.39 2.18
N TYR A 42 11.69 5.48 1.78
CA TYR A 42 10.61 4.72 2.41
C TYR A 42 10.81 3.21 2.25
N ILE A 43 11.10 2.74 1.04
CA ILE A 43 11.34 1.31 0.79
C ILE A 43 12.55 0.81 1.58
N LYS A 44 13.62 1.60 1.68
CA LYS A 44 14.79 1.23 2.48
C LYS A 44 14.43 0.98 3.95
N GLU A 45 13.59 1.81 4.57
CA GLU A 45 13.16 1.55 5.95
C GLU A 45 12.17 0.39 6.05
N LEU A 46 11.24 0.25 5.09
CA LEU A 46 10.30 -0.86 5.04
C LEU A 46 11.02 -2.22 5.04
N LEU A 47 12.11 -2.31 4.28
CA LEU A 47 12.91 -3.53 4.13
C LEU A 47 13.80 -3.84 5.35
N LYS A 48 13.89 -2.96 6.34
CA LYS A 48 14.56 -3.28 7.62
C LYS A 48 13.72 -4.17 8.54
N LEU A 49 12.41 -4.23 8.31
CA LEU A 49 11.54 -5.12 9.08
C LEU A 49 11.83 -6.58 8.70
N ASP A 50 11.82 -7.46 9.69
CA ASP A 50 11.92 -8.91 9.46
C ASP A 50 10.58 -9.44 8.94
N TRP A 51 10.43 -9.45 7.62
CA TRP A 51 9.23 -9.92 6.93
C TRP A 51 9.04 -11.44 6.99
N LYS A 52 9.86 -12.18 7.74
CA LYS A 52 9.77 -13.64 7.88
C LYS A 52 9.81 -14.31 6.50
N HIS A 53 8.78 -15.09 6.18
CA HIS A 53 8.59 -15.74 4.87
C HIS A 53 7.71 -14.92 3.92
N HIS A 54 7.29 -13.71 4.29
CA HIS A 54 6.46 -12.88 3.43
C HIS A 54 7.26 -12.28 2.28
N LYS A 55 6.66 -12.29 1.09
CA LYS A 55 7.15 -11.55 -0.06
C LYS A 55 6.35 -10.27 -0.22
N LEU A 56 7.06 -9.18 -0.48
CA LEU A 56 6.54 -7.85 -0.69
C LEU A 56 6.62 -7.50 -2.17
N TYR A 57 5.48 -7.08 -2.72
CA TYR A 57 5.39 -6.64 -4.09
C TYR A 57 4.90 -5.21 -4.17
N VAL A 58 5.66 -4.34 -4.83
CA VAL A 58 5.19 -3.01 -5.21
C VAL A 58 4.24 -3.16 -6.39
N VAL A 59 3.13 -2.42 -6.35
CA VAL A 59 2.08 -2.39 -7.37
C VAL A 59 1.58 -0.96 -7.56
N GLY A 60 0.57 -0.76 -8.40
CA GLY A 60 -0.16 0.50 -8.47
C GLY A 60 0.62 1.65 -9.10
N GLY A 61 0.26 2.88 -8.72
CA GLY A 61 0.66 4.06 -9.50
C GLY A 61 2.16 4.35 -9.52
N ILE A 62 2.85 4.13 -8.39
CA ILE A 62 4.30 4.35 -8.31
C ILE A 62 5.07 3.40 -9.24
N LEU A 63 4.58 2.17 -9.42
CA LEU A 63 5.18 1.19 -10.33
C LEU A 63 4.98 1.57 -11.79
N GLU A 64 3.82 2.14 -12.13
CA GLU A 64 3.49 2.63 -13.47
C GLU A 64 4.19 3.96 -13.81
N GLY A 65 4.89 4.57 -12.85
CA GLY A 65 5.53 5.87 -13.05
C GLY A 65 4.57 7.05 -12.97
N TRP A 66 3.40 6.89 -12.32
CA TRP A 66 2.46 7.98 -12.15
C TRP A 66 2.77 8.80 -10.91
N LYS A 67 2.51 10.10 -11.02
CA LYS A 67 2.46 11.02 -9.88
C LYS A 67 1.46 10.52 -8.84
N THR A 68 1.94 10.16 -7.65
CA THR A 68 1.14 9.57 -6.57
C THR A 68 1.62 9.99 -5.19
N THR A 69 0.81 9.81 -4.14
CA THR A 69 1.14 10.16 -2.75
C THR A 69 1.15 8.95 -1.82
N ASP A 70 0.88 7.76 -2.35
CA ASP A 70 0.89 6.49 -1.65
C ASP A 70 1.75 5.47 -2.40
N ILE A 71 2.24 4.47 -1.65
CA ILE A 71 3.00 3.35 -2.17
C ILE A 71 2.17 2.08 -1.90
N ASP A 72 1.57 1.53 -2.95
CA ASP A 72 0.79 0.31 -2.85
C ASP A 72 1.71 -0.91 -2.70
N ILE A 73 1.55 -1.68 -1.62
CA ILE A 73 2.34 -2.90 -1.36
C ILE A 73 1.41 -4.10 -1.15
N CYS A 74 1.63 -5.16 -1.94
CA CYS A 74 1.05 -6.47 -1.69
C CYS A 74 2.01 -7.33 -0.86
N VAL A 75 1.56 -7.74 0.33
CA VAL A 75 2.19 -8.75 1.18
C VAL A 75 1.63 -10.12 0.79
N THR A 76 2.49 -11.10 0.55
CA THR A 76 2.07 -12.47 0.22
C THR A 76 2.68 -13.52 1.13
N GLY A 77 2.12 -14.73 1.11
CA GLY A 77 2.56 -15.85 1.94
C GLY A 77 1.52 -16.22 3.00
N LYS A 78 1.80 -17.28 3.75
CA LYS A 78 0.92 -17.75 4.83
C LYS A 78 0.83 -16.68 5.93
N VAL A 79 -0.36 -16.38 6.42
CA VAL A 79 -0.51 -15.52 7.61
C VAL A 79 0.10 -16.24 8.82
N VAL A 80 0.87 -15.49 9.61
CA VAL A 80 1.39 -15.87 10.92
C VAL A 80 0.99 -14.80 11.94
N ASP A 81 1.19 -15.08 13.23
CA ASP A 81 0.72 -14.23 14.32
C ASP A 81 1.29 -12.80 14.20
N GLU A 82 2.50 -12.63 13.67
CA GLU A 82 3.17 -11.35 13.49
C GLU A 82 2.77 -10.61 12.22
N THR A 83 2.07 -11.24 11.26
CA THR A 83 1.75 -10.61 9.95
C THR A 83 1.02 -9.28 10.14
N ARG A 84 0.01 -9.24 11.03
CA ARG A 84 -0.72 -8.00 11.34
C ARG A 84 0.19 -6.94 11.92
N ALA A 85 1.04 -7.32 12.88
CA ALA A 85 1.96 -6.40 13.54
C ALA A 85 2.96 -5.80 12.54
N LEU A 86 3.54 -6.61 11.66
CA LEU A 86 4.46 -6.17 10.60
C LEU A 86 3.79 -5.18 9.64
N MET A 87 2.56 -5.48 9.19
CA MET A 87 1.80 -4.56 8.33
C MET A 87 1.46 -3.24 9.03
N THR A 88 1.14 -3.27 10.33
CA THR A 88 0.91 -2.05 11.12
C THR A 88 2.20 -1.25 11.33
N GLN A 89 3.33 -1.91 11.60
CA GLN A 89 4.64 -1.26 11.72
C GLN A 89 5.02 -0.57 10.41
N ALA A 90 4.84 -1.26 9.28
CA ALA A 90 5.07 -0.69 7.96
C ALA A 90 4.20 0.56 7.71
N ARG A 91 2.89 0.50 8.00
CA ARG A 91 2.00 1.67 7.90
C ARG A 91 2.46 2.86 8.77
N ALA A 92 3.18 2.62 9.85
CA ALA A 92 3.73 3.69 10.70
C ALA A 92 5.06 4.28 10.17
N ILE A 93 5.71 3.63 9.19
CA ILE A 93 6.96 4.09 8.57
C ILE A 93 6.69 5.15 7.50
N GLY A 94 5.67 4.95 6.66
CA GLY A 94 5.44 5.79 5.49
C GLY A 94 4.04 5.65 4.92
N PRO A 95 3.78 6.31 3.77
CA PRO A 95 2.47 6.35 3.12
C PRO A 95 2.17 5.04 2.37
N PHE A 96 2.33 3.90 3.05
CA PHE A 96 2.08 2.59 2.47
C PHE A 96 0.61 2.23 2.54
N ASP A 97 0.03 1.96 1.38
CA ASP A 97 -1.26 1.30 1.31
C ASP A 97 -1.03 -0.21 1.14
N MET A 98 -1.05 -0.91 2.28
CA MET A 98 -0.70 -2.32 2.32
C MET A 98 -1.91 -3.24 2.22
N TYR A 99 -1.73 -4.33 1.48
CA TYR A 99 -2.71 -5.37 1.24
C TYR A 99 -2.06 -6.73 1.43
N TRP A 100 -2.62 -7.60 2.25
CA TRP A 100 -2.26 -9.01 2.25
C TRP A 100 -3.08 -9.74 1.19
N VAL A 101 -2.42 -10.54 0.37
CA VAL A 101 -3.04 -11.48 -0.56
C VAL A 101 -2.38 -12.85 -0.45
N LYS A 102 -3.18 -13.90 -0.57
CA LYS A 102 -2.72 -15.27 -0.26
C LYS A 102 -1.48 -15.71 -1.03
N ARG A 103 -1.34 -15.31 -2.30
CA ARG A 103 -0.28 -15.74 -3.22
C ARG A 103 -0.16 -14.80 -4.42
N TYR A 104 0.99 -14.84 -5.11
CA TYR A 104 1.33 -13.94 -6.21
C TYR A 104 0.34 -13.94 -7.38
N ASP A 105 -0.22 -15.09 -7.77
CA ASP A 105 -1.23 -15.20 -8.83
C ASP A 105 -2.57 -14.51 -8.48
N LYS A 106 -2.72 -14.00 -7.26
CA LYS A 106 -3.83 -13.15 -6.81
C LYS A 106 -3.49 -11.66 -6.81
N ILE A 107 -2.24 -11.31 -7.12
CA ILE A 107 -1.82 -9.95 -7.44
C ILE A 107 -2.16 -9.74 -8.92
N PHE A 108 -3.15 -8.89 -9.17
CA PHE A 108 -3.56 -8.40 -10.50
C PHE A 108 -3.59 -9.44 -11.64
N LYS A 109 -4.61 -10.31 -11.70
CA LYS A 109 -4.96 -11.03 -12.94
C LYS A 109 -6.48 -11.15 -13.13
N GLY A 110 -7.00 -10.41 -14.11
CA GLY A 110 -8.31 -10.62 -14.72
C GLY A 110 -8.10 -10.83 -16.22
N LYS A 111 -8.85 -11.74 -16.84
CA LYS A 111 -8.61 -12.22 -18.21
C LYS A 111 -8.93 -11.19 -19.31
N ASP A 112 -9.72 -10.15 -19.01
CA ASP A 112 -10.40 -9.37 -20.08
C ASP A 112 -10.52 -7.85 -19.83
N ASN A 113 -9.55 -7.19 -19.19
CA ASN A 113 -9.57 -5.72 -18.96
C ASN A 113 -10.80 -5.11 -18.21
N GLY A 114 -11.77 -5.92 -17.75
CA GLY A 114 -12.96 -5.46 -17.01
C GLY A 114 -12.83 -5.38 -15.48
N ILE A 115 -13.92 -4.95 -14.82
CA ILE A 115 -14.10 -4.84 -13.36
C ILE A 115 -13.58 -6.11 -12.65
N LYS A 116 -12.68 -5.97 -11.68
CA LYS A 116 -12.02 -7.12 -11.02
C LYS A 116 -12.46 -7.26 -9.57
N VAL A 117 -13.00 -8.41 -9.17
CA VAL A 117 -13.20 -8.74 -7.76
C VAL A 117 -11.85 -9.14 -7.15
N TRP A 118 -11.31 -8.30 -6.27
CA TRP A 118 -10.04 -8.51 -5.60
C TRP A 118 -10.27 -8.92 -4.15
N LYS A 119 -9.80 -10.11 -3.77
CA LYS A 119 -9.85 -10.62 -2.39
C LYS A 119 -8.51 -10.34 -1.71
N PHE A 120 -8.55 -9.50 -0.70
CA PHE A 120 -7.37 -9.08 0.06
C PHE A 120 -7.73 -8.91 1.53
N ALA A 121 -6.72 -8.73 2.36
CA ALA A 121 -6.90 -8.36 3.75
C ALA A 121 -6.02 -7.16 4.14
N LYS A 122 -6.45 -6.40 5.13
CA LYS A 122 -5.70 -5.28 5.72
C LYS A 122 -5.48 -5.52 7.21
N ALA A 123 -4.48 -4.84 7.78
CA ALA A 123 -4.21 -4.87 9.22
C ALA A 123 -5.14 -3.95 10.03
N HIS A 124 -6.06 -3.25 9.35
CA HIS A 124 -7.03 -2.30 9.89
C HIS A 124 -8.32 -2.40 9.05
N ASP A 125 -9.44 -1.95 9.61
CA ASP A 125 -10.78 -2.12 9.03
C ASP A 125 -11.46 -0.79 8.62
N ARG A 126 -10.75 0.33 8.76
CA ARG A 126 -11.23 1.69 8.50
C ARG A 126 -10.05 2.65 8.32
N TRP A 127 -10.28 3.79 7.66
CA TRP A 127 -9.23 4.79 7.44
C TRP A 127 -8.76 5.47 8.73
N THR A 128 -9.70 5.85 9.60
CA THR A 128 -9.44 6.59 10.85
C THR A 128 -10.14 5.88 12.01
N ILE A 129 -9.70 6.12 13.25
CA ILE A 129 -10.31 5.48 14.44
C ILE A 129 -11.82 5.74 14.55
N ASN A 130 -12.27 6.93 14.13
CA ASN A 130 -13.67 7.35 14.11
C ASN A 130 -14.36 7.08 12.75
N GLY A 131 -13.65 6.50 11.79
CA GLY A 131 -14.17 6.22 10.46
C GLY A 131 -15.14 5.05 10.45
N LYS A 132 -16.04 5.05 9.46
CA LYS A 132 -16.89 3.89 9.19
C LYS A 132 -16.00 2.70 8.78
N GLN A 133 -16.28 1.55 9.36
CA GLN A 133 -15.68 0.29 8.94
C GLN A 133 -16.00 0.01 7.46
N TRP A 134 -15.02 -0.49 6.71
CA TRP A 134 -15.26 -0.94 5.34
C TRP A 134 -16.09 -2.22 5.31
N ASP A 135 -16.60 -2.57 4.13
CA ASP A 135 -17.25 -3.86 3.92
C ASP A 135 -16.21 -5.00 3.95
N GLY A 136 -16.28 -5.82 4.99
CA GLY A 136 -15.33 -6.89 5.26
C GLY A 136 -15.53 -7.51 6.63
N LYS A 137 -14.64 -8.43 7.01
CA LYS A 137 -14.68 -9.11 8.31
C LYS A 137 -13.32 -9.46 8.86
N TRP A 138 -13.14 -9.27 10.15
CA TRP A 138 -12.01 -9.82 10.89
C TRP A 138 -12.08 -11.35 10.87
N LYS A 139 -10.95 -11.98 10.57
CA LYS A 139 -10.79 -13.44 10.57
C LYS A 139 -9.95 -13.88 11.76
N LYS A 140 -9.95 -15.19 12.03
CA LYS A 140 -9.13 -15.81 13.09
C LYS A 140 -7.62 -15.62 12.86
N ASP A 141 -7.21 -15.34 11.63
CA ASP A 141 -5.83 -15.01 11.27
C ASP A 141 -5.41 -13.58 11.66
N GLY A 142 -6.30 -12.82 12.31
CA GLY A 142 -6.00 -11.49 12.82
C GLY A 142 -6.04 -10.38 11.78
N LEU A 143 -6.36 -10.66 10.52
CA LEU A 143 -6.50 -9.67 9.46
C LEU A 143 -7.97 -9.35 9.14
N PHE A 144 -8.21 -8.17 8.58
CA PHE A 144 -9.52 -7.73 8.12
C PHE A 144 -9.68 -8.05 6.63
N HIS A 145 -10.48 -9.08 6.32
CA HIS A 145 -10.65 -9.58 4.95
C HIS A 145 -11.76 -8.86 4.23
N MET A 146 -11.46 -8.40 3.02
CA MET A 146 -12.34 -7.61 2.18
C MET A 146 -12.43 -8.22 0.78
N SER A 147 -13.48 -7.84 0.06
CA SER A 147 -13.56 -8.04 -1.38
C SER A 147 -13.85 -6.68 -2.01
N GLY A 148 -12.94 -6.18 -2.82
CA GLY A 148 -13.12 -4.92 -3.55
C GLY A 148 -13.41 -5.18 -5.01
N LEU A 149 -14.21 -4.32 -5.63
CA LEU A 149 -14.24 -4.20 -7.09
C LEU A 149 -13.16 -3.19 -7.48
N PHE A 150 -12.10 -3.66 -8.11
CA PHE A 150 -11.11 -2.79 -8.71
C PHE A 150 -11.58 -2.42 -10.11
N GLU A 151 -12.00 -1.18 -10.23
CA GLU A 151 -12.27 -0.53 -11.51
C GLU A 151 -11.03 0.28 -11.88
N PRO A 152 -10.38 -0.01 -13.02
CA PRO A 152 -9.29 0.84 -13.49
C PRO A 152 -9.80 2.27 -13.63
N LYS A 153 -9.03 3.25 -13.15
CA LYS A 153 -9.38 4.66 -13.37
C LYS A 153 -9.48 4.90 -14.89
N PRO A 154 -10.50 5.63 -15.39
CA PRO A 154 -10.79 5.74 -16.83
C PRO A 154 -9.60 6.17 -17.70
N ASN A 155 -8.70 6.99 -17.14
CA ASN A 155 -7.53 7.55 -17.83
C ASN A 155 -6.21 6.91 -17.40
N ARG A 156 -6.24 5.67 -16.89
CA ARG A 156 -5.05 4.96 -16.41
C ARG A 156 -5.01 3.53 -16.92
N THR A 157 -3.94 3.19 -17.61
CA THR A 157 -3.68 1.84 -18.10
C THR A 157 -2.57 1.20 -17.27
N TYR A 158 -2.91 0.14 -16.54
CA TYR A 158 -1.95 -0.61 -15.74
C TYR A 158 -1.24 -1.62 -16.65
N THR A 159 0.07 -1.49 -16.81
CA THR A 159 0.89 -2.26 -17.76
C THR A 159 1.95 -3.12 -17.09
N LYS A 160 2.29 -2.84 -15.82
CA LYS A 160 3.40 -3.48 -15.13
C LYS A 160 2.91 -4.66 -14.30
N ASP A 161 3.65 -5.75 -14.37
CA ASP A 161 3.53 -6.83 -13.40
C ASP A 161 4.09 -6.40 -12.05
N ALA A 162 3.54 -6.95 -10.97
CA ALA A 162 3.95 -6.64 -9.62
C ALA A 162 5.43 -6.94 -9.36
N LEU A 163 6.14 -5.98 -8.75
CA LEU A 163 7.59 -6.03 -8.57
C LEU A 163 7.95 -6.53 -7.17
N LEU A 164 8.64 -7.67 -7.06
CA LEU A 164 9.21 -8.16 -5.79
C LEU A 164 10.30 -7.22 -5.28
N ILE A 165 10.25 -6.81 -4.01
CA ILE A 165 11.21 -5.86 -3.42
C ILE A 165 12.03 -6.39 -2.23
N ASN A 166 11.69 -7.55 -1.67
CA ASN A 166 12.48 -8.19 -0.61
C ASN A 166 12.97 -9.56 -1.08
N VAL A 167 14.24 -9.62 -1.47
CA VAL A 167 14.95 -10.84 -1.88
C VAL A 167 15.82 -11.34 -0.76
#